data_AF-A0AAU7S3V5-F1
#
_entry.id   AF-A0AAU7S3V5-F1
#
_cell.length_a   1.000
_cell.length_b   1.000
_cell.length_c   1.000
_cell.angle_alpha   90.00
_cell.angle_beta   90.00
_cell.angle_gamma   90.00
#
_symmetry.space_group_name_H-M   'P 1'
#
loop_
_entity.id
_entity.type
_entity.pdbx_description
1 polymer ?
#
loop_
_entity_poly.entity_id
_entity_poly.type
_entity_poly.pdbx_seq_one_letter_code
_entity_poly.pdbx_strand_id
1 'polypeptide(L)'
;MRKLLLILAVFGLADIAHAGDVNFYDLLKDPVYARSWEAMLSSAKGTPAWVRDQNRFIAEPVKTISIDSVNYSISILAKQHATNDGQAAILFKTDGTQAWAEIQDEKSPKLYLGNPSAAQKTALDKALAE
;
A
#
# COMPACT_ATOMS: atom_id res chain seq x y z
N MET A 1 -67.01 -10.47 -5.24
CA MET A 1 -66.02 -10.57 -6.33
C MET A 1 -64.63 -10.51 -5.70
N ARG A 2 -63.86 -11.58 -5.92
CA ARG A 2 -62.49 -11.83 -5.41
C ARG A 2 -61.49 -11.09 -6.30
N LYS A 3 -60.53 -10.34 -5.73
CA LYS A 3 -59.27 -9.81 -6.32
C LYS A 3 -58.73 -8.71 -5.38
N LEU A 4 -57.44 -8.53 -5.09
CA LEU A 4 -56.21 -9.31 -5.23
C LEU A 4 -55.21 -8.54 -4.32
N LEU A 5 -54.60 -9.18 -3.33
CA LEU A 5 -53.54 -8.58 -2.52
C LEU A 5 -52.23 -8.60 -3.34
N LEU A 6 -51.72 -7.42 -3.71
CA LEU A 6 -50.38 -7.27 -4.29
C LEU A 6 -49.40 -6.95 -3.16
N ILE A 7 -48.66 -7.96 -2.70
CA ILE A 7 -47.49 -7.80 -1.84
C ILE A 7 -46.32 -7.47 -2.77
N LEU A 8 -45.86 -6.22 -2.74
CA LEU A 8 -44.61 -5.84 -3.39
C LEU A 8 -43.47 -6.18 -2.42
N ALA A 9 -42.85 -7.35 -2.62
CA ALA A 9 -41.59 -7.69 -1.96
C ALA A 9 -40.47 -6.90 -2.64
N VAL A 10 -40.03 -5.81 -2.01
CA VAL A 10 -38.80 -5.11 -2.40
C VAL A 10 -37.63 -5.98 -1.95
N PHE A 11 -37.09 -6.76 -2.88
CA PHE A 11 -35.78 -7.35 -2.75
C PHE A 11 -34.75 -6.21 -2.79
N GLY A 12 -34.29 -5.79 -1.61
CA GLY A 12 -33.05 -5.03 -1.50
C GLY A 12 -31.92 -5.92 -1.97
N LEU A 13 -31.50 -5.75 -3.22
CA LEU A 13 -30.21 -6.22 -3.70
C LEU A 13 -29.17 -5.51 -2.83
N ALA A 14 -28.65 -6.20 -1.83
CA ALA A 14 -27.38 -5.81 -1.26
C ALA A 14 -26.36 -5.98 -2.39
N ASP A 15 -25.93 -4.86 -2.98
CA ASP A 15 -24.79 -4.81 -3.87
C ASP A 15 -23.62 -5.46 -3.12
N ILE A 16 -23.32 -6.71 -3.48
CA ILE A 16 -22.02 -7.29 -3.19
C ILE A 16 -21.08 -6.59 -4.18
N ALA A 17 -20.68 -5.37 -3.83
CA ALA A 17 -19.54 -4.75 -4.45
C ALA A 17 -18.35 -5.65 -4.11
N HIS A 18 -17.92 -6.48 -5.05
CA HIS A 18 -16.59 -7.05 -5.03
C HIS A 18 -15.61 -5.88 -5.17
N ALA A 19 -15.27 -5.29 -4.02
CA ALA A 19 -14.16 -4.35 -3.95
C ALA A 19 -12.92 -5.13 -4.38
N GLY A 20 -12.52 -4.95 -5.64
CA GLY A 20 -11.27 -5.49 -6.14
C GLY A 20 -10.14 -5.01 -5.25
N ASP A 21 -9.14 -5.87 -5.03
CA ASP A 21 -8.02 -5.54 -4.17
C ASP A 21 -7.41 -4.19 -4.57
N VAL A 22 -7.29 -3.26 -3.62
CA VAL A 22 -6.72 -1.94 -3.87
C VAL A 22 -5.26 -2.10 -4.25
N ASN A 23 -4.86 -1.64 -5.42
CA ASN A 23 -3.46 -1.67 -5.83
C ASN A 23 -2.71 -0.45 -5.27
N PHE A 24 -1.40 -0.59 -5.03
CA PHE A 24 -0.52 0.55 -4.73
C PHE A 24 -0.64 1.67 -5.76
N TYR A 25 -0.73 1.33 -7.05
CA TYR A 25 -0.90 2.32 -8.12
C TYR A 25 -2.23 3.08 -8.01
N ASP A 26 -3.28 2.47 -7.43
CA ASP A 26 -4.55 3.14 -7.21
C ASP A 26 -4.45 4.17 -6.08
N LEU A 27 -3.67 3.88 -5.02
CA LEU A 27 -3.38 4.87 -3.97
C LEU A 27 -2.69 6.10 -4.57
N LEU A 28 -1.71 5.92 -5.46
CA LEU A 28 -0.97 7.03 -6.06
C LEU A 28 -1.79 7.89 -7.05
N LYS A 29 -3.00 7.46 -7.45
CA LYS A 29 -3.93 8.33 -8.19
C LYS A 29 -4.50 9.44 -7.30
N ASP A 30 -4.54 9.24 -5.99
CA ASP A 30 -4.86 10.29 -5.03
C ASP A 30 -3.63 11.21 -4.85
N PRO A 31 -3.78 12.53 -5.07
CA PRO A 31 -2.67 13.47 -4.98
C PRO A 31 -2.07 13.58 -3.57
N VAL A 32 -2.80 13.26 -2.51
CA VAL A 32 -2.28 13.27 -1.13
C VAL A 32 -1.27 12.14 -0.94
N TYR A 33 -1.61 10.94 -1.39
CA TYR A 33 -0.71 9.78 -1.40
C TYR A 33 0.50 10.00 -2.30
N ALA A 34 0.29 10.50 -3.52
CA ALA A 34 1.39 10.79 -4.44
C ALA A 34 2.41 11.78 -3.84
N ARG A 35 1.93 12.85 -3.19
CA ARG A 35 2.80 13.85 -2.55
C ARG A 35 3.58 13.28 -1.38
N SER A 36 2.96 12.48 -0.51
CA SER A 36 3.67 11.91 0.64
C SER A 36 4.69 10.85 0.20
N TRP A 37 4.39 10.08 -0.84
CA TRP A 37 5.32 9.18 -1.51
C TRP A 37 6.54 9.93 -2.07
N GLU A 38 6.32 10.97 -2.87
CA GLU A 38 7.40 11.77 -3.46
C GLU A 38 8.26 12.46 -2.40
N ALA A 39 7.63 13.00 -1.35
CA ALA A 39 8.32 13.63 -0.24
C ALA A 39 9.20 12.64 0.51
N MET A 40 8.69 11.43 0.80
CA MET A 40 9.44 10.35 1.43
C MET A 40 10.63 9.91 0.55
N LEU A 41 10.42 9.70 -0.75
CA LEU A 41 11.51 9.35 -1.66
C LEU A 41 12.59 10.43 -1.69
N SER A 42 12.21 11.70 -1.56
CA SER A 42 13.14 12.83 -1.59
C SER A 42 13.89 13.03 -0.26
N SER A 43 13.45 12.39 0.83
CA SER A 43 14.01 12.62 2.17
C SER A 43 15.37 11.96 2.43
N ALA A 44 15.80 11.01 1.60
CA ALA A 44 17.08 10.32 1.78
C ALA A 44 17.90 10.29 0.49
N LYS A 45 19.20 10.53 0.65
CA LYS A 45 20.20 10.20 -0.38
C LYS A 45 20.37 8.69 -0.42
N GLY A 46 20.50 8.12 -1.62
CA GLY A 46 20.76 6.69 -1.80
C GLY A 46 19.53 5.81 -2.02
N THR A 47 18.32 6.37 -2.13
CA THR A 47 17.16 5.60 -2.59
C THR A 47 17.43 5.00 -3.99
N PRO A 48 17.36 3.68 -4.16
CA PRO A 48 17.62 3.04 -5.44
C PRO A 48 16.69 3.57 -6.54
N ALA A 49 17.24 3.72 -7.75
CA ALA A 49 16.51 4.26 -8.89
C ALA A 49 15.28 3.42 -9.26
N TRP A 50 15.30 2.11 -8.98
CA TRP A 50 14.17 1.23 -9.28
C TRP A 50 12.95 1.53 -8.40
N VAL A 51 13.13 2.04 -7.17
CA VAL A 51 12.02 2.42 -6.28
C VAL A 51 11.37 3.73 -6.72
N ARG A 52 12.12 4.61 -7.39
CA ARG A 52 11.63 5.94 -7.79
C ARG A 52 10.77 5.90 -9.06
N ASP A 53 10.95 4.88 -9.89
CA ASP A 53 10.31 4.77 -11.20
C ASP A 53 9.26 3.65 -11.17
N GLN A 54 7.98 4.04 -11.32
CA GLN A 54 6.85 3.11 -11.29
C GLN A 54 6.91 2.05 -12.39
N ASN A 55 7.70 2.25 -13.44
CA ASN A 55 7.89 1.24 -14.49
C ASN A 55 8.96 0.20 -14.14
N ARG A 56 9.64 0.32 -12.99
CA ARG A 56 10.78 -0.52 -12.60
C ARG A 56 10.50 -1.40 -11.40
N PHE A 57 9.26 -1.38 -10.89
CA PHE A 57 8.80 -2.30 -9.87
C PHE A 57 7.42 -2.86 -10.21
N ILE A 58 7.07 -3.93 -9.52
CA ILE A 58 5.73 -4.50 -9.47
C ILE A 58 5.27 -4.38 -8.01
N ALA A 59 4.03 -3.94 -7.81
CA ALA A 59 3.46 -3.79 -6.48
C ALA A 59 2.48 -4.92 -6.17
N GLU A 60 2.58 -5.47 -4.97
CA GLU A 60 1.55 -6.35 -4.41
C GLU A 60 0.29 -5.56 -4.02
N PRO A 61 -0.87 -6.24 -3.94
CA PRO A 61 -2.08 -5.65 -3.39
C PRO A 61 -1.86 -5.00 -2.03
N VAL A 62 -2.53 -3.86 -1.81
CA VAL A 62 -2.47 -3.15 -0.54
C VAL A 62 -3.20 -3.95 0.53
N LYS A 63 -2.53 -4.20 1.65
CA LYS A 63 -3.09 -4.76 2.87
C LYS A 63 -3.32 -3.65 3.88
N THR A 64 -4.33 -3.80 4.75
CA THR A 64 -4.47 -2.95 5.94
C THR A 64 -3.84 -3.66 7.12
N ILE A 65 -2.97 -2.97 7.86
CA ILE A 65 -2.38 -3.45 9.11
C ILE A 65 -2.66 -2.48 10.24
N SER A 66 -2.64 -2.96 11.48
CA SER A 66 -2.76 -2.12 12.67
C SER A 66 -1.46 -2.09 13.44
N ILE A 67 -0.96 -0.89 13.74
CA ILE A 67 0.21 -0.64 14.61
C ILE A 67 -0.29 0.28 15.73
N ASP A 68 -0.18 -0.14 16.98
CA ASP A 68 -0.63 0.63 18.15
C ASP A 68 -2.08 1.13 18.03
N SER A 69 -2.99 0.27 17.53
CA SER A 69 -4.41 0.58 17.24
C SER A 69 -4.66 1.62 16.14
N VAL A 70 -3.62 2.05 15.42
CA VAL A 70 -3.74 2.90 14.24
C VAL A 70 -3.64 2.04 12.98
N ASN A 71 -4.56 2.23 12.05
CA ASN A 71 -4.56 1.50 10.78
C ASN A 71 -3.64 2.19 9.77
N TYR A 72 -2.96 1.36 8.99
CA TYR A 72 -2.06 1.77 7.92
C TYR A 72 -2.30 0.90 6.68
N SER A 73 -2.03 1.47 5.52
CA SER A 73 -1.98 0.74 4.26
C SER A 73 -0.54 0.28 4.02
N ILE A 74 -0.31 -1.00 3.76
CA ILE A 74 1.01 -1.54 3.43
C ILE A 74 0.98 -2.27 2.10
N SER A 75 2.02 -2.10 1.28
CA SER A 75 2.23 -2.84 0.03
C SER A 75 3.72 -3.12 -0.16
N ILE A 76 4.02 -4.21 -0.85
CA ILE A 76 5.38 -4.64 -1.17
C ILE A 76 5.66 -4.32 -2.63
N LEU A 77 6.79 -3.69 -2.90
CA LEU A 77 7.33 -3.45 -4.22
C LEU A 77 8.46 -4.44 -4.48
N ALA A 78 8.41 -5.14 -5.59
CA ALA A 78 9.50 -5.96 -6.09
C ALA A 78 10.12 -5.31 -7.32
N LYS A 79 11.45 -5.27 -7.38
CA LYS A 79 12.17 -4.80 -8.56
C LYS A 79 11.82 -5.66 -9.77
N GLN A 80 11.37 -5.03 -10.83
CA GLN A 80 10.89 -5.73 -12.03
C GLN A 80 12.03 -6.57 -12.63
N HIS A 81 11.71 -7.82 -13.00
CA HIS A 81 12.64 -8.82 -13.55
C HIS A 81 13.78 -9.25 -12.62
N ALA A 82 13.78 -8.82 -11.36
CA ALA A 82 14.87 -9.04 -10.41
C ALA A 82 14.35 -9.01 -8.96
N THR A 83 13.24 -9.72 -8.70
CA THR A 83 12.54 -9.68 -7.40
C THR A 83 13.43 -10.05 -6.22
N ASN A 84 14.38 -10.97 -6.41
CA ASN A 84 15.32 -11.38 -5.37
C ASN A 84 16.46 -10.36 -5.13
N ASP A 85 16.65 -9.42 -6.07
CA ASP A 85 17.73 -8.44 -6.01
C ASP A 85 17.27 -7.12 -5.39
N GLY A 86 15.96 -6.91 -5.23
CA GLY A 86 15.41 -5.68 -4.70
C GLY A 86 13.94 -5.78 -4.31
N GLN A 87 13.66 -5.46 -3.05
CA GLN A 87 12.31 -5.38 -2.49
C GLN A 87 12.17 -4.15 -1.59
N ALA A 88 10.95 -3.64 -1.46
CA ALA A 88 10.65 -2.55 -0.55
C ALA A 88 9.25 -2.74 0.05
N ALA A 89 9.12 -2.54 1.35
CA ALA A 89 7.81 -2.43 1.99
C ALA A 89 7.47 -0.94 2.10
N ILE A 90 6.27 -0.56 1.66
CA ILE A 90 5.78 0.81 1.72
C ILE A 90 4.57 0.86 2.64
N LEU A 91 4.63 1.74 3.63
CA LEU A 91 3.59 1.97 4.62
C LEU A 91 3.04 3.38 4.44
N PHE A 92 1.73 3.54 4.32
CA PHE A 92 1.04 4.83 4.35
C PHE A 92 0.12 4.92 5.55
N LYS A 93 -0.06 6.14 6.08
CA LYS A 93 -1.30 6.43 6.80
C LYS A 93 -2.50 6.19 5.87
N THR A 94 -3.62 5.77 6.44
CA THR A 94 -4.86 5.53 5.67
C THR A 94 -5.48 6.80 5.07
N ASP A 95 -5.02 7.98 5.49
CA ASP A 95 -5.37 9.27 4.88
C ASP A 95 -4.35 9.73 3.82
N GLY A 96 -3.32 8.92 3.54
CA GLY A 96 -2.27 9.20 2.57
C GLY A 96 -1.30 10.32 2.96
N THR A 97 -1.48 10.98 4.10
CA THR A 97 -0.73 12.20 4.45
C THR A 97 0.74 11.95 4.78
N GLN A 98 1.13 10.69 5.00
CA GLN A 98 2.49 10.31 5.31
C GLN A 98 2.80 8.90 4.81
N ALA A 99 4.03 8.73 4.34
CA ALA A 99 4.58 7.48 3.88
C ALA A 99 5.88 7.15 4.60
N TRP A 100 6.12 5.86 4.78
CA TRP A 100 7.37 5.28 5.26
C TRP A 100 7.75 4.10 4.40
N ALA A 101 9.03 3.79 4.35
CA ALA A 101 9.50 2.63 3.61
C ALA A 101 10.67 1.97 4.29
N GLU A 102 10.77 0.67 4.04
CA GLU A 102 12.00 -0.09 4.12
C GLU A 102 12.38 -0.52 2.70
N ILE A 103 13.67 -0.39 2.36
CA ILE A 103 14.21 -0.81 1.08
C ILE A 103 15.37 -1.75 1.31
N GLN A 104 15.30 -2.91 0.68
CA GLN A 104 16.38 -3.90 0.59
C GLN A 104 16.79 -4.01 -0.88
N ASP A 105 18.06 -3.80 -1.17
CA ASP A 105 18.64 -3.97 -2.51
C ASP A 105 19.97 -4.70 -2.31
N GLU A 106 20.25 -5.72 -3.12
CA GLU A 106 21.43 -6.59 -2.96
C GLU A 106 22.74 -5.80 -2.82
N LYS A 107 22.83 -4.65 -3.49
CA LYS A 107 24.06 -3.84 -3.60
C LYS A 107 24.13 -2.73 -2.56
N SER A 108 23.12 -2.58 -1.72
CA SER A 108 22.98 -1.45 -0.82
C SER A 108 22.61 -1.91 0.60
N PRO A 109 23.05 -1.20 1.64
CA PRO A 109 22.55 -1.47 2.98
C PRO A 109 21.04 -1.20 3.04
N LYS A 110 20.35 -1.91 3.93
CA LYS A 110 18.94 -1.65 4.26
C LYS A 110 18.73 -0.17 4.56
N LEU A 111 17.71 0.42 3.96
CA LEU A 111 17.39 1.84 4.07
C LEU A 111 15.96 2.04 4.57
N TYR A 112 15.79 2.90 5.58
CA TYR A 112 14.48 3.39 6.00
C TYR A 112 14.24 4.82 5.53
N LEU A 113 13.04 5.08 5.01
CA LEU A 113 12.59 6.39 4.58
C LEU A 113 11.43 6.91 5.43
N GLY A 114 11.30 8.24 5.55
CA GLY A 114 10.21 8.88 6.31
C GLY A 114 10.40 8.90 7.83
N ASN A 115 11.57 8.50 8.35
CA ASN A 115 11.90 8.38 9.78
C ASN A 115 10.85 7.56 10.57
N PRO A 116 10.68 6.26 10.25
CA PRO A 116 9.67 5.43 10.90
C PRO A 116 10.01 5.19 12.38
N SER A 117 8.96 5.06 13.19
CA SER A 117 9.05 4.62 14.58
C SER A 117 9.58 3.18 14.70
N ALA A 118 9.94 2.74 15.90
CA ALA A 118 10.37 1.36 16.11
C ALA A 118 9.29 0.34 15.70
N ALA A 119 8.03 0.59 16.06
CA ALA A 119 6.92 -0.29 15.70
C ALA A 119 6.65 -0.32 14.18
N GLN A 120 6.80 0.84 13.51
CA GLN A 120 6.70 0.91 12.05
C GLN A 120 7.84 0.16 11.36
N LYS A 121 9.08 0.27 11.86
CA LYS A 121 10.20 -0.53 11.35
C LYS A 121 9.92 -2.03 11.48
N THR A 122 9.45 -2.49 12.63
CA THR A 122 9.07 -3.90 12.82
C THR A 122 8.00 -4.37 11.84
N ALA A 123 6.99 -3.53 11.56
CA ALA A 123 5.97 -3.87 10.57
C ALA A 123 6.51 -3.93 9.13
N LEU A 124 7.40 -3.01 8.77
CA LEU A 124 8.08 -2.98 7.47
C LEU A 124 9.03 -4.19 7.30
N ASP A 125 9.84 -4.49 8.31
CA ASP A 125 10.75 -5.64 8.33
C ASP A 125 9.95 -6.94 8.17
N LYS A 126 8.84 -7.07 8.91
CA LYS A 126 7.98 -8.25 8.84
C LYS A 126 7.38 -8.43 7.45
N ALA A 127 6.95 -7.36 6.80
CA ALA A 127 6.35 -7.44 5.48
C ALA A 127 7.31 -8.01 4.42
N LEU A 128 8.62 -7.78 4.56
CA LEU A 128 9.63 -8.33 3.65
C LEU A 128 10.16 -9.72 4.05
N ALA A 129 9.73 -10.25 5.19
CA ALA A 129 10.14 -11.56 5.70
C ALA A 129 9.09 -12.67 5.47
N GLU A 130 7.90 -12.31 4.97
CA GLU A 130 6.82 -13.24 4.59
C GLU A 130 7.09 -13.91 3.24
#